data_AF-F7KJ27-F1
#
_entry.id   AF-F7KJ27-F1
#
_cell.length_a   1.000
_cell.length_b   1.000
_cell.length_c   1.000
_cell.angle_alpha   90.00
_cell.angle_beta   90.00
_cell.angle_gamma   90.00
#
_symmetry.space_group_name_H-M   'P 1'
#
loop_
_entity.id
_entity.type
_entity.pdbx_description
1 polymer ?
#
loop_
_entity_poly.entity_id
_entity_poly.type
_entity_poly.pdbx_seq_one_letter_code
_entity_poly.pdbx_strand_id
1 'polypeptide(L)'
;MRAAVISDTHDLLRQEVTDIMESCDVIIHAGDVNTQKLAEQLEKKKPLYLVRGNNDGEWASGLPETLWFELEGVSFYMIHNKREIPEVRREADVIIYGHTHNYDCQKEGNTLWLNPGSCGKRRFSLPITMAVLELHNGSYEVERIDLPLAEESAPDRKNTNLEEIYTLERGVAVKRIMKGMDRGESIRMMAEKWRLPENFVEQVCRIRVTHPGVNAAGIVDKMEANDTIKYAAGSHIRKGGQ
;
A
#
# COMPACT_ATOMS: atom_id res chain seq x y z
N MET A 1 5.82 8.77 25.32
CA MET A 1 5.40 7.51 24.68
C MET A 1 5.88 7.50 23.23
N ARG A 2 6.31 6.36 22.70
CA ARG A 2 6.67 6.19 21.28
C ARG A 2 5.69 5.26 20.59
N ALA A 3 5.07 5.71 19.50
CA ALA A 3 4.12 4.92 18.72
C ALA A 3 4.68 4.59 17.34
N ALA A 4 4.72 3.31 16.98
CA ALA A 4 5.05 2.87 15.63
C ALA A 4 3.82 2.99 14.74
N VAL A 5 3.88 3.83 13.70
CA VAL A 5 2.79 4.04 12.74
C VAL A 5 3.14 3.33 11.44
N ILE A 6 2.34 2.34 11.09
CA ILE A 6 2.53 1.46 9.93
C ILE A 6 1.23 1.29 9.14
N SER A 7 1.34 0.85 7.89
CA SER A 7 0.19 0.49 7.04
C SER A 7 0.65 -0.43 5.92
N ASP A 8 -0.31 -0.98 5.18
CA ASP A 8 -0.08 -1.68 3.91
C ASP A 8 1.03 -2.74 4.05
N THR A 9 0.91 -3.61 5.06
CA THR A 9 1.90 -4.67 5.34
C THR A 9 1.71 -5.87 4.41
N HIS A 10 0.49 -6.14 3.95
CA HIS A 10 0.19 -7.15 2.92
C HIS A 10 0.85 -8.52 3.20
N ASP A 11 0.64 -9.04 4.42
CA ASP A 11 1.18 -10.32 4.89
C ASP A 11 2.72 -10.38 5.03
N LEU A 12 3.42 -9.23 4.94
CA LEU A 12 4.86 -9.13 5.14
C LEU A 12 5.18 -8.19 6.31
N LEU A 13 5.72 -8.76 7.38
CA LEU A 13 6.35 -8.01 8.45
C LEU A 13 7.87 -8.11 8.32
N ARG A 14 8.50 -7.00 7.95
CA ARG A 14 9.95 -6.89 7.83
C ARG A 14 10.64 -6.97 9.18
N GLN A 15 11.87 -7.48 9.19
CA GLN A 15 12.65 -7.52 10.42
C GLN A 15 12.99 -6.11 10.89
N GLU A 16 13.35 -5.22 9.97
CA GLU A 16 13.66 -3.82 10.25
C GLU A 16 12.48 -3.09 10.89
N VAL A 17 11.26 -3.34 10.40
CA VAL A 17 10.02 -2.81 11.01
C VAL A 17 9.84 -3.38 12.40
N THR A 18 10.11 -4.68 12.58
CA THR A 18 10.03 -5.34 13.89
C THR A 18 11.01 -4.75 14.89
N ASP A 19 12.26 -4.53 14.49
CA ASP A 19 13.32 -3.97 15.34
C ASP A 19 12.96 -2.55 15.79
N ILE A 20 12.40 -1.73 14.90
CA ILE A 20 11.92 -0.38 15.25
C ILE A 20 10.72 -0.46 16.20
N MET A 21 9.75 -1.34 15.93
CA MET A 21 8.57 -1.53 16.79
C MET A 21 8.93 -1.98 18.21
N GLU A 22 10.03 -2.71 18.40
CA GLU A 22 10.49 -3.12 19.74
C GLU A 22 10.84 -1.93 20.63
N SER A 23 11.37 -0.85 20.02
CA SER A 23 11.68 0.42 20.68
C SER A 23 10.46 1.31 20.93
N CYS A 24 9.26 0.89 20.49
CA CYS A 24 8.01 1.61 20.65
C CYS A 24 7.13 0.98 21.74
N ASP A 25 6.23 1.79 22.29
CA ASP A 25 5.29 1.40 23.34
C ASP A 25 4.00 0.81 22.75
N VAL A 26 3.54 1.34 21.60
CA VAL A 26 2.29 0.96 20.93
C VAL A 26 2.46 0.87 19.42
N ILE A 27 1.59 0.11 18.76
CA ILE A 27 1.52 -0.02 17.30
C ILE A 27 0.20 0.61 16.82
N ILE A 28 0.31 1.42 15.79
CA ILE A 28 -0.81 2.04 15.08
C ILE A 28 -0.76 1.56 13.62
N HIS A 29 -1.68 0.68 13.24
CA HIS A 29 -1.74 0.11 11.89
C HIS A 29 -2.95 0.63 11.11
N ALA A 30 -2.71 1.39 10.04
CA ALA A 30 -3.76 2.04 9.26
C ALA A 30 -4.45 1.11 8.23
N GLY A 31 -4.62 -0.17 8.56
CA GLY A 31 -5.24 -1.19 7.68
C GLY A 31 -4.33 -1.77 6.59
N ASP A 32 -4.87 -2.75 5.86
CA ASP A 32 -4.20 -3.58 4.84
C ASP A 32 -3.12 -4.50 5.43
N VAL A 33 -3.52 -5.25 6.47
CA VAL A 33 -2.73 -6.33 7.08
C VAL A 33 -2.77 -7.59 6.21
N ASN A 34 -3.89 -7.82 5.52
CA ASN A 34 -4.24 -8.93 4.63
C ASN A 34 -4.58 -10.24 5.36
N THR A 35 -3.87 -10.63 6.43
CA THR A 35 -4.12 -11.90 7.15
C THR A 35 -4.35 -11.75 8.65
N GLN A 36 -5.30 -12.52 9.19
CA GLN A 36 -5.58 -12.59 10.63
C GLN A 36 -4.33 -12.97 11.44
N LYS A 37 -3.53 -13.92 10.92
CA LYS A 37 -2.31 -14.38 11.57
C LYS A 37 -1.34 -13.22 11.82
N LEU A 38 -1.16 -12.33 10.84
CA LEU A 38 -0.27 -11.19 11.02
C LEU A 38 -0.86 -10.17 12.02
N ALA A 39 -2.16 -9.93 11.99
CA ALA A 39 -2.82 -9.07 12.98
C ALA A 39 -2.61 -9.60 14.42
N GLU A 40 -2.82 -10.90 14.65
CA GLU A 40 -2.58 -11.54 15.94
C GLU A 40 -1.09 -11.51 16.36
N GLN A 41 -0.17 -11.56 15.39
CA GLN A 41 1.26 -11.42 15.68
C GLN A 41 1.61 -10.00 16.16
N LEU A 42 1.01 -8.97 15.57
CA LEU A 42 1.20 -7.58 15.99
C LEU A 42 0.61 -7.34 17.38
N GLU A 43 -0.61 -7.81 17.63
CA GLU A 43 -1.30 -7.67 18.91
C GLU A 43 -0.55 -8.35 20.08
N LYS A 44 0.11 -9.50 19.80
CA LYS A 44 0.95 -10.18 20.80
C LYS A 44 2.24 -9.44 21.13
N LYS A 45 2.72 -8.55 20.26
CA LYS A 45 3.97 -7.82 20.46
C LYS A 45 3.79 -6.59 21.34
N LYS A 46 2.76 -5.78 21.07
CA LYS A 46 2.48 -4.49 21.73
C LYS A 46 0.97 -4.18 21.64
N PRO A 47 0.45 -3.27 22.47
CA PRO A 47 -0.90 -2.71 22.27
C PRO A 47 -1.07 -2.23 20.82
N LEU A 48 -2.17 -2.64 20.19
CA LEU A 48 -2.41 -2.45 18.76
C LEU A 48 -3.70 -1.63 18.53
N TYR A 49 -3.55 -0.51 17.84
CA TYR A 49 -4.64 0.25 17.24
C TYR A 49 -4.70 -0.13 15.76
N LEU A 50 -5.80 -0.73 15.32
CA LEU A 50 -5.95 -1.25 13.96
C LEU A 50 -7.31 -0.88 13.39
N VAL A 51 -7.31 -0.34 12.17
CA VAL A 51 -8.51 -0.17 11.34
C VAL A 51 -8.49 -1.13 10.18
N ARG A 52 -9.66 -1.42 9.63
CA ARG A 52 -9.80 -2.29 8.46
C ARG A 52 -9.36 -1.58 7.17
N GLY A 53 -8.52 -2.24 6.38
CA GLY A 53 -8.19 -1.84 5.01
C GLY A 53 -9.00 -2.60 3.95
N ASN A 54 -8.88 -2.19 2.69
CA ASN A 54 -9.67 -2.76 1.60
C ASN A 54 -9.20 -4.19 1.20
N ASN A 55 -7.98 -4.58 1.56
CA ASN A 55 -7.47 -5.93 1.37
C ASN A 55 -7.69 -6.84 2.59
N ASP A 56 -8.24 -6.29 3.68
CA ASP A 56 -8.59 -7.06 4.87
C ASP A 56 -9.96 -7.76 4.69
N GLY A 57 -9.90 -9.04 4.37
CA GLY A 57 -11.05 -9.89 4.01
C GLY A 57 -12.02 -10.20 5.15
N GLU A 58 -12.70 -11.35 5.08
CA GLU A 58 -13.78 -11.72 6.00
C GLU A 58 -13.35 -11.79 7.48
N TRP A 59 -12.10 -12.20 7.73
CA TRP A 59 -11.52 -12.26 9.07
C TRP A 59 -11.55 -10.90 9.79
N ALA A 60 -11.47 -9.81 9.01
CA ALA A 60 -11.46 -8.44 9.50
C ALA A 60 -12.85 -7.81 9.63
N SER A 61 -13.92 -8.58 9.46
CA SER A 61 -15.30 -8.08 9.60
C SER A 61 -15.62 -7.49 10.98
N GLY A 62 -14.89 -7.92 12.02
CA GLY A 62 -14.99 -7.33 13.37
C GLY A 62 -14.07 -6.13 13.61
N LEU A 63 -13.18 -5.78 12.68
CA LEU A 63 -12.30 -4.63 12.82
C LEU A 63 -13.06 -3.33 12.50
N PRO A 64 -12.79 -2.24 13.23
CA PRO A 64 -13.43 -0.97 12.95
C PRO A 64 -12.94 -0.40 11.61
N GLU A 65 -13.85 0.17 10.83
CA GLU A 65 -13.48 0.94 9.62
C GLU A 65 -12.80 2.26 9.99
N THR A 66 -13.17 2.82 11.15
CA THR A 66 -12.59 4.05 11.68
C THR A 66 -12.38 3.93 13.18
N LEU A 67 -11.31 4.52 13.72
CA LEU A 67 -11.00 4.46 15.14
C LEU A 67 -10.68 5.85 15.70
N TRP A 68 -11.28 6.18 16.84
CA TRP A 68 -11.00 7.38 17.63
C TRP A 68 -10.34 6.96 18.95
N PHE A 69 -9.24 7.61 19.32
CA PHE A 69 -8.53 7.33 20.55
C PHE A 69 -7.64 8.52 20.95
N GLU A 70 -7.10 8.46 22.16
CA GLU A 70 -6.19 9.47 22.70
C GLU A 70 -4.97 8.78 23.31
N LEU A 71 -3.79 9.36 23.07
CA LEU A 71 -2.53 8.93 23.68
C LEU A 71 -1.79 10.16 24.17
N GLU A 72 -1.35 10.15 25.44
CA GLU A 72 -0.60 11.27 26.05
C GLU A 72 -1.26 12.65 25.86
N GLY A 73 -2.60 12.73 25.87
CA GLY A 73 -3.33 13.99 25.65
C GLY A 73 -3.40 14.46 24.20
N VAL A 74 -3.00 13.63 23.22
CA VAL A 74 -3.11 13.88 21.78
C VAL A 74 -4.24 13.04 21.21
N SER A 75 -5.19 13.67 20.52
CA SER A 75 -6.35 13.01 19.91
C SER A 75 -6.04 12.48 18.51
N PHE A 76 -6.46 11.24 18.25
CA PHE A 76 -6.22 10.53 17.00
C PHE A 76 -7.52 10.12 16.32
N TYR A 77 -7.54 10.23 14.99
CA TYR A 77 -8.53 9.59 14.12
C TYR A 77 -7.83 8.73 13.07
N MET A 78 -8.24 7.47 12.96
CA MET A 78 -7.71 6.53 11.99
C MET A 78 -8.78 6.07 11.00
N ILE A 79 -8.37 5.91 9.75
CA ILE A 79 -9.15 5.34 8.66
C ILE A 79 -8.20 4.87 7.55
N HIS A 80 -8.49 3.78 6.86
CA HIS A 80 -7.57 3.31 5.81
C HIS A 80 -7.53 4.25 4.59
N ASN A 81 -8.69 4.67 4.07
CA ASN A 81 -8.78 5.48 2.85
C ASN A 81 -9.14 6.94 3.17
N LYS A 82 -8.21 7.88 2.89
CA LYS A 82 -8.41 9.33 3.09
C LYS A 82 -9.71 9.87 2.45
N ARG A 83 -10.15 9.28 1.33
CA ARG A 83 -11.34 9.73 0.59
C ARG A 83 -12.66 9.47 1.31
N GLU A 84 -12.66 8.59 2.31
CA GLU A 84 -13.85 8.18 3.06
C GLU A 84 -14.03 9.01 4.34
N ILE A 85 -13.12 9.94 4.61
CA ILE A 85 -13.17 10.80 5.80
C ILE A 85 -14.32 11.80 5.68
N PRO A 86 -15.30 11.78 6.61
CA PRO A 86 -16.34 12.80 6.65
C PRO A 86 -15.76 14.17 7.00
N GLU A 87 -16.25 15.25 6.40
CA GLU A 87 -15.74 16.62 6.64
C GLU A 87 -15.75 17.06 8.11
N VAL A 88 -16.69 16.52 8.92
CA VAL A 88 -16.86 16.82 10.35
C VAL A 88 -15.74 16.21 11.23
N ARG A 89 -14.95 15.27 10.70
CA ARG A 89 -13.95 14.51 11.47
C ARG A 89 -12.55 15.15 11.45
N ARG A 90 -12.43 16.40 10.98
CA ARG A 90 -11.17 17.18 10.92
C ARG A 90 -10.74 17.79 12.26
N GLU A 91 -11.35 17.40 13.38
CA GLU A 91 -11.10 17.98 14.70
C GLU A 91 -10.02 17.26 15.52
N ALA A 92 -9.51 16.11 15.04
CA ALA A 92 -8.41 15.41 15.70
C ALA A 92 -7.09 16.19 15.57
N ASP A 93 -6.19 16.01 16.54
CA ASP A 93 -4.82 16.53 16.45
C ASP A 93 -4.04 15.81 15.36
N VAL A 94 -4.26 14.49 15.21
CA VAL A 94 -3.61 13.65 14.20
C VAL A 94 -4.62 12.73 13.50
N ILE A 95 -4.64 12.78 12.18
CA ILE A 95 -5.38 11.87 11.29
C ILE A 95 -4.39 10.93 10.62
N ILE A 96 -4.59 9.63 10.80
CA ILE A 96 -3.73 8.57 10.25
C ILE A 96 -4.49 7.78 9.19
N TYR A 97 -3.85 7.58 8.03
CA TYR A 97 -4.43 6.85 6.91
C TYR A 97 -3.39 6.07 6.08
N GLY A 98 -3.85 5.17 5.22
CA GLY A 98 -3.03 4.26 4.41
C GLY A 98 -3.39 4.31 2.92
N HIS A 99 -3.52 3.14 2.29
CA HIS A 99 -4.09 2.88 0.95
C HIS A 99 -3.23 3.31 -0.23
N THR A 100 -2.57 4.47 -0.17
CA THR A 100 -1.78 4.99 -1.28
C THR A 100 -0.36 4.44 -1.33
N HIS A 101 0.10 3.80 -0.25
CA HIS A 101 1.49 3.36 -0.02
C HIS A 101 2.53 4.50 -0.07
N ASN A 102 2.12 5.75 -0.25
CA ASN A 102 3.00 6.90 -0.34
C ASN A 102 3.03 7.64 0.99
N TYR A 103 4.23 7.83 1.53
CA TYR A 103 4.41 8.63 2.73
C TYR A 103 3.84 10.04 2.50
N ASP A 104 3.01 10.49 3.44
CA ASP A 104 2.47 11.85 3.47
C ASP A 104 2.48 12.35 4.90
N CYS A 105 2.94 13.58 5.11
CA CYS A 105 2.98 14.21 6.41
C CYS A 105 2.77 15.70 6.21
N GLN A 106 1.53 16.15 6.40
CA GLN A 106 1.12 17.51 6.12
C GLN A 106 0.26 18.04 7.26
N LYS A 107 0.43 19.32 7.59
CA LYS A 107 -0.41 19.99 8.56
C LYS A 107 -1.46 20.82 7.83
N GLU A 108 -2.72 20.52 8.05
CA GLU A 108 -3.86 21.31 7.55
C GLU A 108 -4.54 21.97 8.75
N GLY A 109 -4.35 23.29 8.92
CA GLY A 109 -4.78 23.98 10.14
C GLY A 109 -4.02 23.49 11.37
N ASN A 110 -4.74 22.98 12.37
CA ASN A 110 -4.15 22.42 13.59
C ASN A 110 -3.95 20.90 13.52
N THR A 111 -4.49 20.24 12.49
CA THR A 111 -4.48 18.79 12.35
C THR A 111 -3.31 18.32 11.50
N LEU A 112 -2.58 17.34 12.01
CA LEU A 112 -1.60 16.58 11.24
C LEU A 112 -2.29 15.48 10.45
N TRP A 113 -1.99 15.38 9.17
CA TRP A 113 -2.39 14.29 8.28
C TRP A 113 -1.17 13.43 8.00
N LEU A 114 -1.25 12.16 8.38
CA LEU A 114 -0.14 11.22 8.30
C LEU A 114 -0.52 9.95 7.55
N ASN A 115 0.19 9.70 6.45
CA ASN A 115 0.28 8.40 5.81
C ASN A 115 1.70 7.85 6.05
N PRO A 116 1.88 6.72 6.75
CA PRO A 116 3.20 6.17 7.01
C PRO A 116 3.86 5.57 5.76
N GLY A 117 3.12 5.44 4.65
CA GLY A 117 3.49 4.67 3.47
C GLY A 117 3.24 3.18 3.66
N SER A 118 4.10 2.33 3.08
CA SER A 118 3.93 0.88 3.12
C SER A 118 5.13 0.19 3.76
N CYS A 119 4.85 -0.66 4.74
CA CYS A 119 5.83 -1.52 5.42
C CYS A 119 5.96 -2.91 4.79
N GLY A 120 5.05 -3.25 3.88
CA GLY A 120 4.97 -4.55 3.22
C GLY A 120 5.94 -4.71 2.04
N LYS A 121 5.49 -5.45 1.03
CA LYS A 121 6.24 -5.57 -0.23
C LYS A 121 6.30 -4.20 -0.89
N ARG A 122 7.46 -3.88 -1.49
CA ARG A 122 7.62 -2.64 -2.23
C ARG A 122 6.56 -2.60 -3.33
N ARG A 123 5.76 -1.52 -3.35
CA ARG A 123 4.81 -1.25 -4.42
C ARG A 123 5.36 -0.10 -5.26
N PHE A 124 5.46 -0.30 -6.57
CA PHE A 124 6.01 0.68 -7.49
C PHE A 124 7.50 1.01 -7.20
N SER A 125 7.91 2.26 -7.41
CA SER A 125 9.21 2.80 -7.01
C SER A 125 9.19 3.45 -5.62
N LEU A 126 8.04 3.41 -4.92
CA LEU A 126 7.88 4.10 -3.65
C LEU A 126 8.87 3.53 -2.62
N PRO A 127 9.41 4.39 -1.75
CA PRO A 127 10.22 3.94 -0.63
C PRO A 127 9.35 3.09 0.30
N ILE A 128 9.98 2.14 0.97
CA ILE A 128 9.34 1.40 2.05
C ILE A 128 9.53 2.25 3.29
N THR A 129 8.43 2.70 3.86
CA THR A 129 8.47 3.67 4.96
C THR A 129 7.56 3.26 6.09
N MET A 130 7.91 3.75 7.27
CA MET A 130 7.03 3.84 8.42
C MET A 130 7.21 5.22 9.06
N ALA A 131 6.37 5.53 10.03
CA ALA A 131 6.61 6.68 10.90
C ALA A 131 6.72 6.24 12.36
N VAL A 132 7.46 7.00 13.14
CA VAL A 132 7.45 6.93 14.60
C VAL A 132 6.93 8.26 15.13
N LEU A 133 5.94 8.18 16.01
CA LEU A 133 5.42 9.32 16.74
C LEU A 133 6.00 9.33 18.14
N GLU A 134 6.66 10.41 18.51
CA GLU A 134 7.05 10.69 19.89
C GLU A 134 6.01 11.60 20.52
N LEU A 135 5.35 11.11 21.57
CA LEU A 135 4.23 11.77 22.23
C LEU A 135 4.61 12.16 23.66
N HIS A 136 4.31 13.39 24.05
CA HIS A 136 4.58 13.90 25.39
C HIS A 136 3.59 15.02 25.75
N ASN A 137 2.73 14.79 26.74
CA ASN A 137 1.87 15.81 27.36
C ASN A 137 1.15 16.75 26.36
N GLY A 138 0.40 16.18 25.41
CA GLY A 138 -0.37 16.90 24.40
C GLY A 138 0.44 17.40 23.20
N SER A 139 1.74 17.11 23.17
CA SER A 139 2.62 17.40 22.04
C SER A 139 3.07 16.14 21.32
N TYR A 140 3.39 16.27 20.04
CA TYR A 140 3.84 15.17 19.20
C TYR A 140 4.92 15.61 18.20
N GLU A 141 5.85 14.70 17.92
CA GLU A 141 6.83 14.81 16.83
C GLU A 141 6.76 13.57 15.94
N VAL A 142 6.90 13.76 14.63
CA VAL A 142 6.84 12.69 13.62
C VAL A 142 8.23 12.49 13.04
N GLU A 143 8.74 11.29 13.16
CA GLU A 143 9.93 10.84 12.45
C GLU A 143 9.50 9.93 11.28
N ARG A 144 9.95 10.25 10.07
CA ARG A 144 9.87 9.34 8.93
C ARG A 144 11.05 8.39 8.96
N ILE A 145 10.80 7.10 8.82
CA ILE A 145 11.85 6.09 8.67
C ILE A 145 11.76 5.46 7.30
N ASP A 146 12.84 5.59 6.53
CA ASP A 146 13.04 4.91 5.26
C ASP A 146 13.75 3.57 5.51
N LEU A 147 13.08 2.48 5.14
CA LEU A 147 13.58 1.13 5.36
C LEU A 147 14.42 0.69 4.15
N PRO A 148 15.59 0.06 4.39
CA PRO A 148 16.42 -0.42 3.30
C PRO A 148 15.66 -1.44 2.46
N LEU A 149 15.82 -1.35 1.15
CA LEU A 149 15.49 -2.47 0.28
C LEU A 149 16.56 -3.52 0.56
N ALA A 150 16.16 -4.72 1.00
CA ALA A 150 17.09 -5.83 1.12
C ALA A 150 17.90 -5.93 -0.19
N GLU A 151 19.23 -5.97 -0.11
CA GLU A 151 20.08 -6.19 -1.28
C GLU A 151 19.59 -7.46 -1.96
N GLU A 152 19.02 -7.30 -3.17
CA GLU A 152 18.71 -8.45 -4.00
C GLU A 152 20.04 -9.17 -4.27
N SER A 153 20.19 -10.37 -3.72
CA SER A 153 21.25 -11.28 -4.13
C SER A 153 21.22 -11.36 -5.66
N ALA A 154 22.32 -10.92 -6.28
CA ALA A 154 22.40 -10.63 -7.70
C ALA A 154 21.71 -11.71 -8.55
N PRO A 155 20.69 -11.36 -9.36
CA PRO A 155 20.05 -12.34 -10.21
C PRO A 155 21.02 -12.76 -11.31
N ASP A 156 21.07 -14.07 -11.53
CA ASP A 156 21.79 -14.73 -12.60
C ASP A 156 21.52 -14.01 -13.93
N ARG A 157 22.60 -13.56 -14.59
CA ARG A 157 22.57 -12.70 -15.78
C ARG A 157 22.11 -13.47 -17.02
N LYS A 158 20.86 -13.93 -17.05
CA LYS A 158 20.25 -14.54 -18.25
C LYS A 158 18.74 -14.35 -18.40
N ASN A 159 18.08 -13.58 -17.53
CA ASN A 159 16.68 -13.20 -17.74
C ASN A 159 16.51 -11.71 -17.43
N THR A 160 16.51 -10.88 -18.47
CA THR A 160 16.10 -9.46 -18.39
C THR A 160 14.65 -9.43 -17.93
N ASN A 161 14.48 -9.30 -16.61
CA ASN A 161 13.20 -9.37 -15.92
C ASN A 161 12.41 -8.10 -16.20
N LEU A 162 11.10 -8.25 -16.37
CA LEU A 162 10.13 -7.19 -16.67
C LEU A 162 10.16 -6.01 -15.67
N GLU A 163 10.84 -6.14 -14.53
CA GLU A 163 10.76 -5.25 -13.37
C GLU A 163 11.45 -3.89 -13.53
N GLU A 164 12.56 -3.79 -14.28
CA GLU A 164 13.25 -2.49 -14.49
C GLU A 164 12.41 -1.51 -15.34
N ILE A 165 11.47 -2.05 -16.10
CA ILE A 165 10.59 -1.31 -16.99
C ILE A 165 9.37 -0.71 -16.24
N TYR A 166 9.03 -1.22 -15.05
CA TYR A 166 7.88 -0.79 -14.24
C TYR A 166 8.08 0.53 -13.49
N THR A 167 9.20 1.22 -13.68
CA THR A 167 9.55 2.50 -13.03
C THR A 167 8.84 3.73 -13.61
N LEU A 168 8.04 3.59 -14.67
CA LEU A 168 7.04 4.60 -14.99
C LEU A 168 5.85 4.45 -14.04
N GLU A 169 5.38 5.55 -13.43
CA GLU A 169 4.07 5.60 -12.78
C GLU A 169 3.05 4.83 -13.64
N ARG A 170 2.46 3.72 -13.15
CA ARG A 170 1.60 2.85 -13.96
C ARG A 170 0.49 3.64 -14.67
N GLY A 171 -0.04 4.67 -14.01
CA GLY A 171 -0.99 5.61 -14.63
C GLY A 171 -0.43 6.35 -15.84
N VAL A 172 0.85 6.74 -15.83
CA VAL A 172 1.54 7.37 -16.97
C VAL A 172 1.83 6.37 -18.08
N ALA A 173 2.26 5.14 -17.75
CA ALA A 173 2.48 4.07 -18.72
C ALA A 173 1.16 3.69 -19.42
N VAL A 174 0.09 3.49 -18.65
CA VAL A 174 -1.26 3.24 -19.16
C VAL A 174 -1.74 4.41 -20.02
N LYS A 175 -1.56 5.67 -19.61
CA LYS A 175 -1.89 6.85 -20.43
C LYS A 175 -1.14 6.84 -21.77
N ARG A 176 0.14 6.45 -21.80
CA ARG A 176 0.95 6.37 -23.02
C ARG A 176 0.48 5.24 -23.95
N ILE A 177 0.15 4.08 -23.40
CA ILE A 177 -0.43 2.95 -24.16
C ILE A 177 -1.79 3.37 -24.74
N MET A 178 -2.66 3.98 -23.94
CA MET A 178 -3.96 4.47 -24.41
C MET A 178 -3.79 5.45 -25.59
N LYS A 179 -2.88 6.42 -25.49
CA LYS A 179 -2.58 7.32 -26.61
C LYS A 179 -2.01 6.60 -27.84
N GLY A 180 -1.26 5.52 -27.66
CA GLY A 180 -0.76 4.70 -28.76
C GLY A 180 -1.89 3.96 -29.48
N MET A 181 -2.82 3.37 -28.71
CA MET A 181 -4.01 2.72 -29.26
C MET A 181 -4.90 3.71 -30.04
N ASP A 182 -5.05 4.95 -29.55
CA ASP A 182 -5.83 5.99 -30.23
C ASP A 182 -5.20 6.40 -31.57
N ARG A 183 -3.88 6.21 -31.71
CA ARG A 183 -3.13 6.41 -32.95
C ARG A 183 -3.09 5.16 -33.85
N GLY A 184 -3.74 4.06 -33.46
CA GLY A 184 -3.70 2.79 -34.18
C GLY A 184 -2.34 2.07 -34.15
N GLU A 185 -1.49 2.36 -33.14
CA GLU A 185 -0.21 1.67 -32.97
C GLU A 185 -0.44 0.21 -32.56
N SER A 186 0.38 -0.72 -33.07
CA SER A 186 0.30 -2.13 -32.67
C SER A 186 0.88 -2.36 -31.27
N ILE A 187 0.48 -3.46 -30.60
CA ILE A 187 1.00 -3.84 -29.27
C ILE A 187 2.52 -3.86 -29.27
N ARG A 188 3.12 -4.50 -30.27
CA ARG A 188 4.58 -4.59 -30.43
C ARG A 188 5.23 -3.23 -30.58
N MET A 189 4.67 -2.34 -31.42
CA MET A 189 5.19 -0.98 -31.57
C MET A 189 5.12 -0.19 -30.27
N MET A 190 4.00 -0.29 -29.52
CA MET A 190 3.86 0.38 -28.24
C MET A 190 4.81 -0.17 -27.18
N ALA A 191 5.00 -1.49 -27.12
CA ALA A 191 5.94 -2.16 -26.23
C ALA A 191 7.38 -1.71 -26.51
N GLU A 192 7.84 -1.78 -27.76
CA GLU A 192 9.20 -1.35 -28.15
C GLU A 192 9.40 0.15 -27.89
N LYS A 193 8.45 1.00 -28.31
CA LYS A 193 8.54 2.46 -28.21
C LYS A 193 8.66 2.97 -26.77
N TRP A 194 7.92 2.35 -25.85
CA TRP A 194 7.91 2.75 -24.45
C TRP A 194 8.77 1.85 -23.57
N ARG A 195 9.50 0.91 -24.20
CA ARG A 195 10.27 -0.14 -23.54
C ARG A 195 9.44 -0.88 -22.50
N LEU A 196 8.16 -1.15 -22.78
CA LEU A 196 7.20 -1.82 -21.90
C LEU A 196 7.12 -3.32 -22.22
N PRO A 197 6.77 -4.20 -21.26
CA PRO A 197 6.59 -5.62 -21.54
C PRO A 197 5.34 -5.83 -22.40
N GLU A 198 5.42 -6.69 -23.42
CA GLU A 198 4.30 -6.90 -24.35
C GLU A 198 3.03 -7.38 -23.63
N ASN A 199 3.15 -8.27 -22.65
CA ASN A 199 2.03 -8.77 -21.85
C ASN A 199 1.32 -7.68 -21.04
N PHE A 200 2.07 -6.68 -20.55
CA PHE A 200 1.51 -5.52 -19.85
C PHE A 200 0.73 -4.63 -20.83
N VAL A 201 1.31 -4.35 -22.01
CA VAL A 201 0.64 -3.57 -23.07
C VAL A 201 -0.63 -4.28 -23.54
N GLU A 202 -0.56 -5.60 -23.77
CA GLU A 202 -1.69 -6.43 -24.14
C GLU A 202 -2.80 -6.39 -23.09
N GLN A 203 -2.46 -6.51 -21.80
CA GLN A 203 -3.43 -6.46 -20.71
C GLN A 203 -4.15 -5.11 -20.65
N VAL A 204 -3.42 -4.00 -20.80
CA VAL A 204 -4.00 -2.65 -20.87
C VAL A 204 -4.93 -2.51 -22.09
N CYS A 205 -4.48 -2.99 -23.26
CA CYS A 205 -5.29 -2.94 -24.48
C CYS A 205 -6.59 -3.74 -24.32
N ARG A 206 -6.50 -4.95 -23.76
CA ARG A 206 -7.66 -5.83 -23.52
C ARG A 206 -8.67 -5.20 -22.57
N ILE A 207 -8.21 -4.60 -21.47
CA ILE A 207 -9.10 -3.93 -20.51
C ILE A 207 -9.83 -2.76 -21.18
N ARG A 208 -9.11 -1.97 -21.98
CA ARG A 208 -9.72 -0.83 -22.68
C ARG A 208 -10.75 -1.24 -23.72
N VAL A 209 -10.48 -2.30 -24.48
CA VAL A 209 -11.43 -2.84 -25.47
C VAL A 209 -12.68 -3.40 -24.80
N THR A 210 -12.52 -4.10 -23.68
CA THR A 210 -13.65 -4.70 -22.94
C THR A 210 -14.44 -3.69 -22.11
N HIS A 211 -13.88 -2.52 -21.81
CA HIS A 211 -14.52 -1.47 -21.02
C HIS A 211 -14.37 -0.11 -21.72
N PRO A 212 -15.18 0.16 -22.77
CA PRO A 212 -15.14 1.44 -23.49
C PRO A 212 -15.37 2.62 -22.53
N GLY A 213 -14.51 3.64 -22.59
CA GLY A 213 -14.60 4.84 -21.75
C GLY A 213 -13.85 4.79 -20.42
N VAL A 214 -13.21 3.66 -20.08
CA VAL A 214 -12.37 3.56 -18.88
C VAL A 214 -11.18 4.52 -18.95
N ASN A 215 -10.91 5.25 -17.87
CA ASN A 215 -9.76 6.13 -17.75
C ASN A 215 -8.53 5.36 -17.24
N ALA A 216 -7.35 5.99 -17.26
CA ALA A 216 -6.11 5.34 -16.86
C ALA A 216 -6.12 4.81 -15.41
N ALA A 217 -6.78 5.52 -14.48
CA ALA A 217 -6.92 5.07 -13.09
C ALA A 217 -7.77 3.80 -13.01
N GLY A 218 -8.94 3.79 -13.66
CA GLY A 218 -9.82 2.61 -13.68
C GLY A 218 -9.22 1.39 -14.40
N ILE A 219 -8.28 1.59 -15.33
CA ILE A 219 -7.50 0.47 -15.89
C ILE A 219 -6.54 -0.09 -14.84
N VAL A 220 -5.82 0.79 -14.13
CA VAL A 220 -4.89 0.37 -13.05
C VAL A 220 -5.66 -0.39 -11.97
N ASP A 221 -6.79 0.12 -11.50
CA ASP A 221 -7.63 -0.53 -10.48
C ASP A 221 -8.09 -1.93 -10.93
N LYS A 222 -8.48 -2.07 -12.22
CA LYS A 222 -8.88 -3.36 -12.81
C LYS A 222 -7.71 -4.32 -13.03
N MET A 223 -6.49 -3.81 -13.24
CA MET A 223 -5.30 -4.64 -13.32
C MET A 223 -4.95 -5.19 -11.93
N GLU A 224 -5.05 -4.36 -10.90
CA GLU A 224 -4.76 -4.74 -9.52
C GLU A 224 -5.77 -5.77 -9.00
N ALA A 225 -7.06 -5.58 -9.27
CA ALA A 225 -8.09 -6.59 -8.95
C ALA A 225 -7.86 -7.95 -9.65
N ASN A 226 -7.34 -7.94 -10.88
CA ASN A 226 -7.06 -9.17 -11.63
C ASN A 226 -5.80 -9.90 -11.16
N ASP A 227 -4.79 -9.17 -10.69
CA ASP A 227 -3.60 -9.76 -10.09
C ASP A 227 -3.99 -10.49 -8.79
N THR A 228 -4.86 -9.91 -7.96
CA THR A 228 -5.41 -10.55 -6.75
C THR A 228 -6.16 -11.86 -7.06
N ILE A 229 -6.96 -11.91 -8.15
CA ILE A 229 -7.68 -13.11 -8.58
C ILE A 229 -6.72 -14.23 -9.05
N LYS A 230 -5.63 -13.88 -9.74
CA LYS A 230 -4.63 -14.88 -10.17
C LYS A 230 -3.88 -15.51 -8.99
N TYR A 231 -3.57 -14.74 -7.95
CA TYR A 231 -2.97 -15.28 -6.73
C TYR A 231 -3.93 -16.18 -5.95
N ALA A 232 -5.23 -15.87 -5.94
CA ALA A 232 -6.27 -16.72 -5.34
C ALA A 232 -6.53 -18.01 -6.15
N ALA A 233 -6.39 -18.00 -7.47
CA ALA A 233 -6.55 -19.18 -8.31
C ALA A 233 -5.31 -20.10 -8.32
N GLY A 234 -4.11 -19.54 -8.09
CA GLY A 234 -2.85 -20.30 -8.06
C GLY A 234 -2.69 -21.21 -6.83
N SER A 235 -3.43 -20.95 -5.74
CA SER A 235 -3.37 -21.73 -4.50
C SER A 235 -4.27 -22.99 -4.51
N HIS A 236 -5.00 -23.25 -5.60
CA HIS A 236 -5.89 -24.42 -5.73
C HIS A 236 -5.39 -25.56 -6.64
N ILE A 237 -4.14 -25.53 -7.12
CA ILE A 237 -3.59 -26.60 -7.96
C ILE A 237 -2.31 -27.17 -7.36
N ARG A 238 -2.40 -27.86 -6.21
CA ARG A 238 -1.46 -28.94 -5.81
C ARG A 238 -2.10 -29.89 -4.79
N LYS A 239 -3.13 -30.64 -5.21
CA LYS A 239 -3.40 -31.98 -4.65
C LYS A 239 -3.96 -32.87 -5.75
N GLY A 240 -3.09 -33.69 -6.33
CA GLY A 240 -3.47 -34.73 -7.27
C GLY A 240 -2.27 -35.20 -8.07
N GLY A 241 -1.67 -36.32 -7.67
CA GLY A 241 -0.68 -37.01 -8.51
C GLY A 241 0.32 -37.86 -7.74
N GLN A 242 -0.11 -39.08 -7.44
CA GLN A 242 0.64 -40.32 -7.13
C GLN A 242 1.43 -40.42 -5.83
#